data_AF-A0AAU8NM73-F1
#
_entry.id   AF-A0AAU8NM73-F1
#
_cell.length_a   1.000
_cell.length_b   1.000
_cell.length_c   1.000
_cell.angle_alpha   90.00
_cell.angle_beta   90.00
_cell.angle_gamma   90.00
#
_symmetry.space_group_name_H-M   'P 1'
#
loop_
_entity.id
_entity.type
_entity.pdbx_description
1 polymer ?
#
loop_
_entity_poly.entity_id
_entity_poly.type
_entity_poly.pdbx_seq_one_letter_code
_entity_poly.pdbx_strand_id
1 'polypeptide(L)'
;MENKLRSKAEQRADEHSCKLLLNCYIRELGPERADYMQLNPDTLTYSITFPTSGVRVMGLLSYYSAMGEHEYLSMNSNGQTVHYRDLVRWISYEMIGDGSPDNVQREAVEEEHDIGTKAKQVTDRLTDFMQKVENSAANLTMYIEQASGFGVQDYTTSEQSVLYGHPFHPFPKNSKGFTVQDVQRYSPELRTSFQLCYIAVRQDVYAAEWVEHADKIDLKQLLASQEWPVSKGKMGLYELLPFIHGSMHTFCIWMRCSPISVKRSCCCWALQARWPTRPLLYVQCMFQPGTAALSCR
;
A
#
# COMPACT_ATOMS: atom_id res chain seq x y z
N MET A 1 -14.27 10.00 -29.75
CA MET A 1 -13.43 9.84 -28.54
C MET A 1 -13.63 11.08 -27.70
N GLU A 2 -14.57 11.04 -26.76
CA GLU A 2 -14.83 12.18 -25.88
C GLU A 2 -13.57 12.43 -25.04
N ASN A 3 -12.99 13.61 -25.21
CA ASN A 3 -11.90 14.10 -24.38
C ASN A 3 -12.48 14.40 -23.00
N LYS A 4 -12.62 13.35 -22.18
CA LYS A 4 -13.14 13.46 -20.82
C LYS A 4 -12.11 14.27 -20.03
N LEU A 5 -12.40 15.56 -19.82
CA LEU A 5 -11.61 16.43 -18.95
C LEU A 5 -11.37 15.68 -17.62
N ARG A 6 -10.09 15.55 -17.24
CA ARG A 6 -9.70 14.89 -15.99
C ARG A 6 -10.39 15.53 -14.80
N SER A 7 -10.74 14.74 -13.81
CA SER A 7 -11.31 15.28 -12.57
C SER A 7 -10.28 16.18 -11.88
N LYS A 8 -10.73 17.19 -11.12
CA LYS A 8 -9.81 18.04 -10.33
C LYS A 8 -8.96 17.20 -9.36
N ALA A 9 -9.49 16.07 -8.90
CA ALA A 9 -8.75 15.18 -8.01
C ALA A 9 -7.69 14.37 -8.75
N GLU A 10 -7.98 13.89 -9.97
CA GLU A 10 -6.98 13.25 -10.83
C GLU A 10 -5.83 14.19 -11.13
N GLN A 11 -6.12 15.46 -11.43
CA GLN A 11 -5.08 16.47 -11.65
C GLN A 11 -4.21 16.68 -10.40
N ARG A 12 -4.80 16.83 -9.21
CA ARG A 12 -4.04 16.99 -7.96
C ARG A 12 -3.21 15.75 -7.62
N ALA A 13 -3.73 14.56 -7.88
CA ALA A 13 -3.00 13.32 -7.65
C ALA A 13 -1.81 13.17 -8.61
N ASP A 14 -1.97 13.58 -9.87
CA ASP A 14 -0.90 13.63 -10.88
C ASP A 14 0.20 14.63 -10.46
N GLU A 15 -0.18 15.87 -10.15
CA GLU A 15 0.75 16.92 -9.69
C GLU A 15 1.54 16.49 -8.44
N HIS A 16 0.86 15.90 -7.44
CA HIS A 16 1.51 15.40 -6.24
C HIS A 16 2.43 14.20 -6.53
N SER A 17 2.02 13.28 -7.41
CA SER A 17 2.86 12.14 -7.79
C SER A 17 4.12 12.61 -8.52
N CYS A 18 4.02 13.60 -9.41
CA CYS A 18 5.16 14.25 -10.04
C CYS A 18 6.13 14.86 -9.01
N LYS A 19 5.59 15.61 -8.03
CA LYS A 19 6.35 16.17 -6.93
C LYS A 19 7.14 15.10 -6.17
N LEU A 20 6.48 14.02 -5.74
CA LEU A 20 7.13 12.96 -4.97
C LEU A 20 8.25 12.28 -5.77
N LEU A 21 7.98 11.95 -7.04
CA LEU A 21 8.97 11.32 -7.91
C LEU A 21 10.22 12.18 -8.07
N LEU A 22 10.06 13.49 -8.36
CA LEU A 22 11.21 14.38 -8.48
C LEU A 22 11.90 14.62 -7.14
N ASN A 23 11.18 14.81 -6.04
CA ASN A 23 11.81 14.99 -4.73
C ASN A 23 12.63 13.76 -4.31
N CYS A 24 12.13 12.55 -4.58
CA CYS A 24 12.90 11.33 -4.35
C CYS A 24 14.13 11.28 -5.28
N TYR A 25 13.96 11.52 -6.57
CA TYR A 25 15.05 11.48 -7.56
C TYR A 25 16.16 12.48 -7.23
N ILE A 26 15.82 13.74 -6.92
CA ILE A 26 16.77 14.79 -6.55
C ILE A 26 17.48 14.43 -5.24
N ARG A 27 16.74 13.95 -4.25
CA ARG A 27 17.31 13.65 -2.93
C ARG A 27 18.23 12.44 -2.96
N GLU A 28 17.86 11.39 -3.69
CA GLU A 28 18.60 10.13 -3.73
C GLU A 28 19.78 10.18 -4.71
N LEU A 29 19.61 10.82 -5.88
CA LEU A 29 20.61 10.81 -6.94
C LEU A 29 21.29 12.17 -7.17
N GLY A 30 20.81 13.23 -6.52
CA GLY A 30 21.40 14.58 -6.64
C GLY A 30 22.91 14.64 -6.38
N PRO A 31 23.45 13.97 -5.34
CA PRO A 31 24.90 13.97 -5.09
C PRO A 31 25.72 13.38 -6.23
N GLU A 32 25.22 12.32 -6.89
CA GLU A 32 25.92 11.60 -7.94
C GLU A 32 25.68 12.20 -9.34
N ARG A 33 24.57 12.94 -9.51
CA ARG A 33 24.09 13.47 -10.79
C ARG A 33 23.96 14.99 -10.79
N ALA A 34 24.79 15.68 -10.01
CA ALA A 34 24.75 17.13 -9.84
C ALA A 34 24.82 17.91 -11.16
N ASP A 35 25.61 17.42 -12.13
CA ASP A 35 25.76 18.06 -13.45
C ASP A 35 24.44 18.09 -14.25
N TYR A 36 23.52 17.17 -13.94
CA TYR A 36 22.22 17.05 -14.60
C TYR A 36 21.08 17.71 -13.83
N MET A 37 21.33 18.23 -12.62
CA MET A 37 20.31 18.80 -11.73
C MET A 37 20.70 20.20 -11.27
N GLN A 38 19.96 21.19 -11.73
CA GLN A 38 20.16 22.59 -11.37
C GLN A 38 18.93 23.11 -10.64
N LEU A 39 19.11 23.53 -9.39
CA LEU A 39 18.08 24.18 -8.59
C LEU A 39 18.65 25.53 -8.11
N ASN A 40 17.92 26.62 -8.37
CA ASN A 40 18.32 27.97 -7.99
C ASN A 40 17.36 28.52 -6.91
N PRO A 41 17.79 28.63 -5.64
CA PRO A 41 16.94 29.11 -4.54
C PRO A 41 16.51 30.57 -4.69
N ASP A 42 17.33 31.43 -5.31
CA ASP A 42 17.06 32.87 -5.42
C ASP A 42 16.00 33.19 -6.47
N THR A 43 16.05 32.48 -7.59
CA THR A 43 15.10 32.65 -8.71
C THR A 43 13.95 31.64 -8.66
N LEU A 44 14.01 30.67 -7.74
CA LEU A 44 13.09 29.54 -7.65
C LEU A 44 12.93 28.80 -9.00
N THR A 45 13.99 28.73 -9.79
CA THR A 45 14.00 27.99 -11.05
C THR A 45 14.68 26.63 -10.84
N TYR A 46 14.26 25.64 -11.61
CA TYR A 46 14.95 24.35 -11.66
C TYR A 46 15.00 23.77 -13.07
N SER A 47 16.01 22.95 -13.32
CA SER A 47 16.18 22.16 -14.53
C SER A 47 16.83 20.82 -14.20
N ILE A 48 16.19 19.73 -14.63
CA ILE A 48 16.65 18.35 -14.43
C ILE A 48 16.72 17.69 -15.80
N THR A 49 17.88 17.16 -16.14
CA THR A 49 18.11 16.44 -17.39
C THR A 49 18.17 14.94 -17.13
N PHE A 50 17.45 14.17 -17.93
CA PHE A 50 17.46 12.70 -17.96
C PHE A 50 18.29 12.26 -19.18
N PRO A 51 19.63 12.12 -19.05
CA PRO A 51 20.54 11.93 -20.19
C PRO A 51 20.23 10.69 -21.03
N THR A 52 19.79 9.59 -20.42
CA THR A 52 19.45 8.35 -21.13
C THR A 52 18.28 8.54 -22.08
N SER A 53 17.32 9.39 -21.70
CA SER A 53 16.15 9.70 -22.53
C SER A 53 16.31 10.96 -23.38
N GLY A 54 17.36 11.76 -23.16
CA GLY A 54 17.56 13.06 -23.79
C GLY A 54 16.50 14.10 -23.40
N VAL A 55 15.77 13.88 -22.30
CA VAL A 55 14.67 14.74 -21.87
C VAL A 55 15.15 15.75 -20.83
N ARG A 56 14.63 16.97 -20.89
CA ARG A 56 14.83 17.99 -19.86
C ARG A 56 13.48 18.41 -19.27
N VAL A 57 13.37 18.28 -17.96
CA VAL A 57 12.26 18.82 -17.16
C VAL A 57 12.70 20.13 -16.53
N MET A 58 11.87 21.15 -16.63
CA MET A 58 12.17 22.47 -16.08
C MET A 58 10.89 23.20 -15.65
N GLY A 59 11.05 24.17 -14.77
CA GLY A 59 9.93 24.98 -14.32
C GLY A 59 10.30 25.89 -13.16
N LEU A 60 9.27 26.28 -12.42
CA LEU A 60 9.38 27.13 -11.24
C LEU A 60 9.02 26.32 -9.99
N LEU A 61 9.78 26.54 -8.94
CA LEU A 61 9.46 26.13 -7.59
C LEU A 61 8.53 27.19 -6.97
N SER A 62 7.54 26.76 -6.19
CA SER A 62 6.84 27.65 -5.25
C SER A 62 7.56 27.70 -3.90
N TYR A 63 8.37 26.67 -3.59
CA TYR A 63 9.20 26.61 -2.41
C TYR A 63 10.45 25.75 -2.65
N TYR A 64 11.61 26.30 -2.31
CA TYR A 64 12.87 25.56 -2.26
C TYR A 64 13.11 25.05 -0.82
N SER A 65 13.39 23.75 -0.69
CA SER A 65 13.76 23.12 0.57
C SER A 65 15.20 22.62 0.50
N ALA A 66 16.04 23.04 1.46
CA ALA A 66 17.39 22.49 1.61
C ALA A 66 17.38 20.99 1.95
N MET A 67 16.26 20.47 2.46
CA MET A 67 16.08 19.05 2.82
C MET A 67 15.46 18.22 1.69
N GLY A 68 15.24 18.81 0.51
CA GLY A 68 14.75 18.11 -0.69
C GLY A 68 13.22 18.02 -0.83
N GLU A 69 12.44 18.52 0.14
CA GLU A 69 10.97 18.60 0.03
C GLU A 69 10.57 19.87 -0.73
N HIS A 70 10.87 19.92 -2.03
CA HIS A 70 10.53 21.06 -2.88
C HIS A 70 9.02 21.09 -3.18
N GLU A 71 8.48 22.30 -3.39
CA GLU A 71 7.15 22.52 -3.96
C GLU A 71 7.29 23.12 -5.35
N TYR A 72 6.47 22.65 -6.29
CA TYR A 72 6.56 23.01 -7.69
C TYR A 72 5.38 23.88 -8.09
N LEU A 73 5.65 25.07 -8.61
CA LEU A 73 4.66 25.92 -9.25
C LEU A 73 4.38 25.47 -10.69
N SER A 74 5.41 24.98 -11.39
CA SER A 74 5.27 24.41 -12.73
C SER A 74 6.29 23.32 -13.02
N MET A 75 5.91 22.38 -13.88
CA MET A 75 6.75 21.28 -14.31
C MET A 75 6.48 20.97 -15.78
N ASN A 76 7.44 21.33 -16.62
CA ASN A 76 7.26 21.28 -18.06
C ASN A 76 8.44 20.57 -18.74
N SER A 77 8.14 19.91 -19.86
CA SER A 77 9.10 19.33 -20.78
C SER A 77 8.61 19.60 -22.20
N ASN A 78 9.48 20.12 -23.08
CA ASN A 78 9.15 20.46 -24.47
C ASN A 78 7.85 21.28 -24.65
N GLY A 79 7.59 22.22 -23.74
CA GLY A 79 6.41 23.09 -23.77
C GLY A 79 5.09 22.42 -23.31
N GLN A 80 5.15 21.21 -22.78
CA GLN A 80 4.00 20.50 -22.23
C GLN A 80 4.17 20.24 -20.74
N THR A 81 3.06 20.26 -19.99
CA THR A 81 3.03 19.86 -18.58
C THR A 81 3.42 18.40 -18.46
N VAL A 82 4.31 18.09 -17.53
CA VAL A 82 4.79 16.72 -17.27
C VAL A 82 3.74 15.91 -16.54
N HIS A 83 3.51 14.68 -16.99
CA HIS A 83 2.67 13.70 -16.31
C HIS A 83 3.52 12.75 -15.46
N TYR A 84 2.99 12.22 -14.36
CA TYR A 84 3.76 11.33 -13.47
C TYR A 84 4.29 10.08 -14.21
N ARG A 85 3.53 9.57 -15.19
CA ARG A 85 3.93 8.42 -16.01
C ARG A 85 5.16 8.71 -16.88
N ASP A 86 5.34 9.95 -17.31
CA ASP A 86 6.51 10.35 -18.07
C ASP A 86 7.75 10.34 -17.17
N LEU A 87 7.64 10.88 -15.95
CA LEU A 87 8.72 10.81 -14.96
C LEU A 87 9.07 9.38 -14.59
N VAL A 88 8.07 8.52 -14.34
CA VAL A 88 8.31 7.09 -14.09
C VAL A 88 9.13 6.47 -15.21
N ARG A 89 8.77 6.77 -16.46
CA ARG A 89 9.48 6.25 -17.65
C ARG A 89 10.91 6.77 -17.74
N TRP A 90 11.12 8.08 -17.58
CA TRP A 90 12.44 8.68 -17.68
C TRP A 90 13.36 8.23 -16.54
N ILE A 91 12.87 8.24 -15.30
CA ILE A 91 13.60 7.71 -14.13
C ILE A 91 13.95 6.23 -14.36
N SER A 92 12.99 5.43 -14.83
CA SER A 92 13.21 4.01 -15.13
C SER A 92 14.34 3.81 -16.14
N TYR A 93 14.40 4.62 -17.19
CA TYR A 93 15.49 4.53 -18.17
C TYR A 93 16.84 4.93 -17.57
N GLU A 94 16.90 5.94 -16.71
CA GLU A 94 18.14 6.28 -16.02
C GLU A 94 18.66 5.14 -15.15
N MET A 95 17.78 4.40 -14.48
CA MET A 95 18.19 3.25 -13.64
C MET A 95 18.71 2.06 -14.46
N ILE A 96 18.30 1.94 -15.73
CA ILE A 96 18.83 0.91 -16.64
C ILE A 96 20.12 1.41 -17.30
N GLY A 97 20.12 2.67 -17.75
CA GLY A 97 21.19 3.31 -18.52
C GLY A 97 22.45 3.64 -17.71
N ASP A 98 22.34 3.75 -16.39
CA ASP A 98 23.48 3.79 -15.46
C ASP A 98 24.29 2.48 -15.45
N GLY A 99 23.68 1.39 -15.93
CA GLY A 99 24.43 0.27 -16.46
C GLY A 99 25.07 0.69 -17.78
N SER A 100 26.19 1.44 -17.72
CA SER A 100 27.01 1.75 -18.89
C SER A 100 27.13 0.54 -19.82
N PRO A 101 27.12 0.69 -21.15
CA PRO A 101 27.40 -0.41 -22.07
C PRO A 101 28.74 -1.12 -21.76
N ASP A 102 29.66 -0.48 -21.03
CA ASP A 102 30.88 -1.12 -20.51
C ASP A 102 30.64 -2.08 -19.34
N ASN A 103 29.60 -1.90 -18.51
CA ASN A 103 29.29 -2.80 -17.39
C ASN A 103 28.44 -3.99 -17.81
N VAL A 104 27.59 -3.85 -18.84
CA VAL A 104 26.92 -5.01 -19.44
C VAL A 104 27.93 -5.85 -20.24
N GLN A 105 28.94 -5.23 -20.85
CA GLN A 105 30.01 -5.96 -21.56
C GLN A 105 31.08 -6.56 -20.65
N ARG A 106 31.31 -6.03 -19.44
CA ARG A 106 32.24 -6.62 -18.46
C ARG A 106 31.72 -7.86 -17.74
N GLU A 107 30.40 -8.04 -17.69
CA GLU A 107 29.78 -9.31 -17.27
C GLU A 107 29.41 -10.22 -18.46
N ALA A 108 29.68 -9.81 -19.70
CA ALA A 108 29.37 -10.57 -20.92
C ALA A 108 30.39 -11.65 -21.28
N VAL A 109 31.20 -12.10 -20.32
CA VAL A 109 32.05 -13.28 -20.46
C VAL A 109 31.60 -14.30 -19.42
N GLU A 110 30.35 -14.76 -19.51
CA GLU A 110 29.90 -16.12 -19.16
C GLU A 110 28.37 -16.28 -19.44
N GLU A 111 28.06 -17.16 -20.40
CA GLU A 111 26.76 -17.86 -20.65
C GLU A 111 25.55 -17.10 -21.25
N GLU A 112 25.23 -17.38 -22.52
CA GLU A 112 24.08 -16.90 -23.32
C GLU A 112 22.68 -17.18 -22.70
N HIS A 113 22.56 -18.07 -21.71
CA HIS A 113 21.29 -18.37 -21.02
C HIS A 113 20.92 -17.34 -19.94
N ASP A 114 21.89 -16.57 -19.44
CA ASP A 114 21.70 -15.64 -18.32
C ASP A 114 21.21 -14.25 -18.79
N ILE A 115 21.56 -13.85 -20.02
CA ILE A 115 21.22 -12.53 -20.58
C ILE A 115 19.70 -12.35 -20.78
N GLY A 116 19.02 -13.37 -21.32
CA GLY A 116 17.56 -13.34 -21.49
C GLY A 116 16.81 -13.30 -20.15
N THR A 117 17.39 -13.89 -19.11
CA THR A 117 16.84 -13.92 -17.76
C THR A 117 17.03 -12.57 -17.06
N LYS A 118 18.22 -11.97 -17.15
CA LYS A 118 18.52 -10.63 -16.61
C LYS A 118 17.68 -9.53 -17.28
N ALA A 119 17.56 -9.52 -18.60
CA ALA A 119 16.76 -8.53 -19.33
C ALA A 119 15.27 -8.60 -18.95
N LYS A 120 14.74 -9.83 -18.75
CA LYS A 120 13.38 -10.05 -18.28
C LYS A 120 13.19 -9.54 -16.85
N GLN A 121 14.12 -9.84 -15.93
CA GLN A 121 14.05 -9.37 -14.55
C GLN A 121 14.05 -7.84 -14.44
N VAL A 122 14.87 -7.15 -15.24
CA VAL A 122 14.87 -5.68 -15.32
C VAL A 122 13.49 -5.20 -15.77
N THR A 123 12.96 -5.76 -16.86
CA THR A 123 11.63 -5.40 -17.39
C THR A 123 10.51 -5.62 -16.37
N ASP A 124 10.57 -6.72 -15.60
CA ASP A 124 9.61 -7.05 -14.55
C ASP A 124 9.66 -6.02 -13.41
N ARG A 125 10.87 -5.61 -12.97
CA ARG A 125 11.05 -4.60 -11.93
C ARG A 125 10.51 -3.23 -12.35
N LEU A 126 10.71 -2.84 -13.61
CA LEU A 126 10.19 -1.58 -14.15
C LEU A 126 8.67 -1.58 -14.22
N THR A 127 8.12 -2.70 -14.68
CA THR A 127 6.67 -2.89 -14.75
C THR A 127 6.07 -2.85 -13.35
N ASP A 128 6.71 -3.48 -12.37
CA ASP A 128 6.29 -3.43 -10.97
C ASP A 128 6.36 -2.01 -10.38
N PHE A 129 7.43 -1.26 -10.65
CA PHE A 129 7.55 0.13 -10.22
C PHE A 129 6.44 1.00 -10.80
N MET A 130 6.21 0.91 -12.12
CA MET A 130 5.16 1.66 -12.80
C MET A 130 3.77 1.32 -12.23
N GLN A 131 3.47 0.04 -12.04
CA GLN A 131 2.21 -0.40 -11.44
C GLN A 131 2.00 0.14 -10.02
N LYS A 132 3.06 0.20 -9.22
CA LYS A 132 2.99 0.73 -7.85
C LYS A 132 2.70 2.23 -7.84
N VAL A 133 3.36 3.00 -8.71
CA VAL A 133 3.10 4.43 -8.85
C VAL A 133 1.69 4.69 -9.37
N GLU A 134 1.24 3.96 -10.39
CA GLU A 134 -0.13 4.07 -10.90
C GLU A 134 -1.17 3.72 -9.83
N ASN A 135 -0.95 2.65 -9.06
CA ASN A 135 -1.84 2.27 -7.97
C ASN A 135 -1.90 3.35 -6.87
N SER A 136 -0.74 3.92 -6.50
CA SER A 136 -0.68 5.02 -5.54
C SER A 136 -1.41 6.26 -6.04
N ALA A 137 -1.23 6.66 -7.29
CA ALA A 137 -1.90 7.81 -7.88
C ALA A 137 -3.42 7.61 -7.94
N ALA A 138 -3.89 6.41 -8.33
CA ALA A 138 -5.31 6.07 -8.37
C ALA A 138 -5.96 6.11 -6.97
N ASN A 139 -5.27 5.56 -5.96
CA ASN A 139 -5.74 5.62 -4.57
C ASN A 139 -5.80 7.07 -4.06
N LEU A 140 -4.77 7.88 -4.34
CA LEU A 140 -4.76 9.29 -3.97
C LEU A 140 -5.90 10.07 -4.63
N THR A 141 -6.19 9.84 -5.91
CA THR A 141 -7.37 10.41 -6.59
C THR A 141 -8.64 10.10 -5.80
N MET A 142 -8.86 8.83 -5.47
CA MET A 142 -10.04 8.39 -4.70
C MET A 142 -10.14 9.11 -3.35
N TYR A 143 -9.02 9.24 -2.63
CA TYR A 143 -8.97 9.90 -1.33
C TYR A 143 -9.27 11.39 -1.44
N ILE A 144 -8.74 12.06 -2.46
CA ILE A 144 -9.03 13.48 -2.69
C ILE A 144 -10.51 13.69 -3.02
N GLU A 145 -11.10 12.83 -3.86
CA GLU A 145 -12.52 12.91 -4.24
C GLU A 145 -13.45 12.73 -3.05
N GLN A 146 -13.13 11.80 -2.16
CA GLN A 146 -14.06 11.38 -1.11
C GLN A 146 -13.77 12.00 0.26
N ALA A 147 -12.55 12.46 0.53
CA ALA A 147 -12.13 12.81 1.89
C ALA A 147 -11.45 14.18 2.06
N SER A 148 -11.08 14.90 0.98
CA SER A 148 -10.31 16.15 1.08
C SER A 148 -11.01 17.31 1.81
N GLY A 149 -12.31 17.20 2.09
CA GLY A 149 -13.09 18.21 2.81
C GLY A 149 -13.28 17.94 4.31
N PHE A 150 -12.79 16.81 4.83
CA PHE A 150 -13.02 16.48 6.22
C PHE A 150 -11.97 17.09 7.17
N GLY A 151 -12.43 17.75 8.24
CA GLY A 151 -11.55 18.35 9.26
C GLY A 151 -11.02 17.36 10.29
N VAL A 152 -9.96 17.77 11.00
CA VAL A 152 -9.37 17.04 12.14
C VAL A 152 -9.96 17.60 13.43
N GLN A 153 -10.48 16.72 14.29
CA GLN A 153 -11.15 17.10 15.55
C GLN A 153 -10.64 16.29 16.75
N ASP A 154 -10.13 15.09 16.52
CA ASP A 154 -9.67 14.15 17.54
C ASP A 154 -8.50 13.31 17.00
N TYR A 155 -7.99 12.42 17.85
CA TYR A 155 -6.92 11.50 17.50
C TYR A 155 -7.25 10.60 16.29
N THR A 156 -8.47 10.06 16.23
CA THR A 156 -8.87 9.18 15.12
C THR A 156 -8.86 9.93 13.79
N THR A 157 -9.45 11.11 13.77
CA THR A 157 -9.53 11.95 12.57
C THR A 157 -8.18 12.55 12.19
N SER A 158 -7.23 12.72 13.12
CA SER A 158 -5.85 13.09 12.77
C SER A 158 -5.14 11.95 12.03
N GLU A 159 -5.23 10.72 12.53
CA GLU A 159 -4.67 9.54 11.86
C GLU A 159 -5.26 9.35 10.45
N GLN A 160 -6.56 9.62 10.30
CA GLN A 160 -7.28 9.51 9.02
C GLN A 160 -7.06 10.69 8.06
N SER A 161 -6.33 11.73 8.46
CA SER A 161 -6.17 12.97 7.65
C SER A 161 -4.97 12.94 6.70
N VAL A 162 -4.10 11.94 6.79
CA VAL A 162 -2.85 11.87 6.02
C VAL A 162 -3.10 11.36 4.59
N LEU A 163 -3.78 12.16 3.76
CA LEU A 163 -4.17 11.77 2.39
C LEU A 163 -2.98 11.62 1.44
N TYR A 164 -1.94 12.45 1.59
CA TYR A 164 -0.83 12.55 0.64
C TYR A 164 0.33 11.58 0.93
N GLY A 165 0.35 10.98 2.12
CA GLY A 165 1.34 9.99 2.53
C GLY A 165 2.74 10.58 2.74
N HIS A 166 3.76 9.71 2.70
CA HIS A 166 5.14 10.08 2.98
C HIS A 166 5.73 10.96 1.85
N PRO A 167 6.36 12.11 2.16
CA PRO A 167 6.83 13.06 1.15
C PRO A 167 8.09 12.61 0.38
N PHE A 168 8.79 11.59 0.88
CA PHE A 168 9.97 10.98 0.25
C PHE A 168 9.75 9.50 -0.01
N HIS A 169 8.63 9.16 -0.62
CA HIS A 169 8.39 7.82 -1.13
C HIS A 169 7.68 7.95 -2.48
N PRO A 170 8.11 7.27 -3.55
CA PRO A 170 7.60 7.50 -4.90
C PRO A 170 6.14 7.05 -5.10
N PHE A 171 5.62 6.18 -4.22
CA PHE A 171 4.26 5.65 -4.30
C PHE A 171 3.65 5.41 -2.91
N PRO A 172 3.50 6.46 -2.07
CA PRO A 172 3.21 6.30 -0.64
C PRO A 172 1.81 5.74 -0.36
N LYS A 173 0.90 5.75 -1.36
CA LYS A 173 -0.45 5.20 -1.27
C LYS A 173 -0.64 3.91 -2.06
N ASN A 174 0.46 3.25 -2.46
CA ASN A 174 0.38 1.95 -3.10
C ASN A 174 -0.14 0.90 -2.10
N SER A 175 -1.19 0.19 -2.49
CA SER A 175 -1.79 -0.92 -1.79
C SER A 175 -1.93 -2.14 -2.71
N LYS A 176 -0.96 -2.37 -3.61
CA LYS A 176 -0.94 -3.52 -4.55
C LYS A 176 -1.27 -4.82 -3.81
N GLY A 177 -2.27 -5.54 -4.34
CA GLY A 177 -2.88 -6.70 -3.70
C GLY A 177 -4.30 -6.44 -3.19
N PHE A 178 -4.69 -5.17 -3.00
CA PHE A 178 -6.07 -4.77 -2.70
C PHE A 178 -6.83 -4.46 -3.99
N THR A 179 -8.10 -4.87 -4.03
CA THR A 179 -9.04 -4.38 -5.04
C THR A 179 -9.47 -2.95 -4.72
N VAL A 180 -10.14 -2.27 -5.67
CA VAL A 180 -10.73 -0.95 -5.43
C VAL A 180 -11.72 -0.99 -4.25
N GLN A 181 -12.49 -2.06 -4.13
CA GLN A 181 -13.44 -2.26 -3.03
C GLN A 181 -12.72 -2.46 -1.70
N ASP A 182 -11.58 -3.14 -1.68
CA ASP A 182 -10.77 -3.30 -0.48
C ASP A 182 -10.19 -1.96 -0.02
N VAL A 183 -9.66 -1.14 -0.95
CA VAL A 183 -9.20 0.22 -0.67
C VAL A 183 -10.35 1.04 -0.05
N GLN A 184 -11.54 1.00 -0.64
CA GLN A 184 -12.72 1.69 -0.10
C GLN A 184 -13.14 1.22 1.29
N ARG A 185 -12.85 -0.02 1.65
CA ARG A 185 -13.30 -0.63 2.90
C ARG A 185 -12.31 -0.51 4.05
N TYR A 186 -11.01 -0.52 3.74
CA TYR A 186 -9.96 -0.64 4.75
C TYR A 186 -9.04 0.57 4.84
N SER A 187 -9.12 1.53 3.93
CA SER A 187 -8.20 2.68 3.95
C SER A 187 -8.62 3.68 5.03
N PRO A 188 -7.71 4.09 5.93
CA PRO A 188 -7.99 5.07 6.96
C PRO A 188 -8.33 6.45 6.36
N GLU A 189 -7.76 6.81 5.22
CA GLU A 189 -7.99 8.07 4.51
C GLU A 189 -9.47 8.30 4.15
N LEU A 190 -10.22 7.21 3.99
CA LEU A 190 -11.65 7.22 3.70
C LEU A 190 -12.52 7.18 4.97
N ARG A 191 -11.92 7.37 6.15
CA ARG A 191 -12.56 7.33 7.47
C ARG A 191 -13.39 6.07 7.70
N THR A 192 -12.86 4.95 7.20
CA THR A 192 -13.55 3.67 7.25
C THR A 192 -13.50 3.09 8.66
N SER A 193 -14.55 2.34 8.98
CA SER A 193 -14.60 1.52 10.19
C SER A 193 -15.12 0.15 9.79
N PHE A 194 -14.47 -0.90 10.26
CA PHE A 194 -14.89 -2.27 9.99
C PHE A 194 -14.74 -3.12 11.25
N GLN A 195 -15.59 -4.14 11.34
CA GLN A 195 -15.54 -5.09 12.44
C GLN A 195 -14.38 -6.06 12.25
N LEU A 196 -13.59 -6.28 13.30
CA LEU A 196 -12.57 -7.32 13.34
C LEU A 196 -13.22 -8.72 13.29
N CYS A 197 -12.53 -9.64 12.63
CA CYS A 197 -12.83 -11.07 12.71
C CYS A 197 -12.07 -11.69 13.89
N TYR A 198 -12.53 -12.84 14.40
CA TYR A 198 -11.90 -13.49 15.55
C TYR A 198 -11.83 -14.99 15.34
N ILE A 199 -10.65 -15.57 15.52
CA ILE A 199 -10.44 -17.01 15.44
C ILE A 199 -10.36 -17.55 16.86
N ALA A 200 -11.10 -18.64 17.13
CA ALA A 200 -10.94 -19.39 18.36
C ALA A 200 -9.78 -20.37 18.18
N VAL A 201 -8.71 -20.19 18.95
CA VAL A 201 -7.48 -20.98 18.89
C VAL A 201 -7.35 -21.78 20.17
N ARG A 202 -7.03 -23.08 20.11
CA ARG A 202 -6.87 -23.88 21.33
C ARG A 202 -5.73 -23.32 22.19
N GLN A 203 -5.93 -23.32 23.52
CA GLN A 203 -4.98 -22.73 24.45
C GLN A 203 -3.59 -23.41 24.42
N ASP A 204 -3.52 -24.71 24.10
CA ASP A 204 -2.26 -25.47 24.01
C ASP A 204 -1.38 -25.07 22.82
N VAL A 205 -1.91 -24.29 21.88
CA VAL A 205 -1.16 -23.73 20.74
C VAL A 205 -1.24 -22.20 20.67
N TYR A 206 -1.79 -21.56 21.70
CA TYR A 206 -1.89 -20.11 21.78
C TYR A 206 -0.71 -19.53 22.57
N ALA A 207 0.00 -18.59 21.95
CA ALA A 207 1.10 -17.86 22.57
C ALA A 207 0.74 -16.37 22.64
N ALA A 208 0.95 -15.76 23.81
CA ALA A 208 0.82 -14.32 24.02
C ALA A 208 1.83 -13.85 25.05
N GLU A 209 2.38 -12.67 24.83
CA GLU A 209 3.32 -12.01 25.72
C GLU A 209 2.78 -10.62 26.07
N TRP A 210 3.02 -10.18 27.31
CA TRP A 210 2.53 -8.91 27.82
C TRP A 210 3.63 -8.21 28.60
N VAL A 211 3.67 -6.89 28.52
CA VAL A 211 4.52 -6.08 29.40
C VAL A 211 3.96 -6.16 30.83
N GLU A 212 4.85 -6.36 31.80
CA GLU A 212 4.52 -6.77 33.18
C GLU A 212 3.57 -5.81 33.92
N HIS A 213 3.60 -4.52 33.58
CA HIS A 213 2.77 -3.46 34.17
C HIS A 213 1.75 -2.85 33.21
N ALA A 214 1.50 -3.50 32.07
CA ALA A 214 0.46 -3.08 31.15
C ALA A 214 -0.87 -3.76 31.49
N ASP A 215 -1.96 -2.99 31.36
CA ASP A 215 -3.31 -3.55 31.43
C ASP A 215 -3.49 -4.58 30.31
N LYS A 216 -3.89 -5.79 30.69
CA LYS A 216 -4.20 -6.84 29.73
C LYS A 216 -5.61 -6.65 29.18
N ILE A 217 -5.75 -6.76 27.87
CA ILE A 217 -7.06 -6.75 27.22
C ILE A 217 -7.64 -8.16 27.32
N ASP A 218 -8.68 -8.33 28.14
CA ASP A 218 -9.48 -9.56 28.15
C ASP A 218 -10.51 -9.52 27.01
N LEU A 219 -10.15 -10.14 25.87
CA LEU A 219 -11.02 -10.22 24.71
C LEU A 219 -12.30 -11.03 24.96
N LYS A 220 -12.27 -12.02 25.85
CA LYS A 220 -13.45 -12.84 26.18
C LYS A 220 -14.45 -12.01 26.97
N GLN A 221 -13.96 -11.19 27.91
CA GLN A 221 -14.78 -10.25 28.65
C GLN A 221 -15.31 -9.13 27.73
N LEU A 222 -14.45 -8.54 26.90
CA LEU A 222 -14.82 -7.46 25.98
C LEU A 222 -15.93 -7.90 24.99
N LEU A 223 -15.90 -9.16 24.58
CA LEU A 223 -16.84 -9.74 23.62
C LEU A 223 -17.90 -10.63 24.29
N ALA A 224 -18.07 -10.56 25.61
CA ALA A 224 -18.99 -11.38 26.41
C ALA A 224 -20.44 -11.42 25.87
N SER A 225 -20.88 -10.32 25.28
CA SER A 225 -22.23 -10.14 24.72
C SER A 225 -22.44 -10.76 23.35
N GLN A 226 -21.38 -11.22 22.69
CA GLN A 226 -21.45 -11.80 21.37
C GLN A 226 -21.75 -13.30 21.45
N GLU A 227 -22.42 -13.85 20.43
CA GLU A 227 -22.59 -15.29 20.31
C GLU A 227 -21.26 -15.96 19.96
N TRP A 228 -21.07 -17.23 20.33
CA TRP A 228 -19.81 -17.95 20.16
C TRP A 228 -20.06 -19.21 19.33
N PRO A 229 -19.14 -19.60 18.42
CA PRO A 229 -19.26 -20.82 17.63
C PRO A 229 -18.83 -22.06 18.44
N VAL A 230 -18.21 -21.84 19.61
CA VAL A 230 -17.83 -22.86 20.57
C VAL A 230 -18.90 -22.90 21.67
N SER A 231 -19.35 -24.10 22.04
CA SER A 231 -20.32 -24.24 23.13
C SER A 231 -19.78 -23.62 24.41
N LYS A 232 -20.64 -22.99 25.22
CA LYS A 232 -20.25 -22.29 26.46
C LYS A 232 -19.37 -23.16 27.37
N GLY A 233 -19.63 -24.47 27.44
CA GLY A 233 -18.83 -25.42 28.24
C GLY A 233 -17.41 -25.70 27.73
N LYS A 234 -17.09 -25.32 26.48
CA LYS A 234 -15.76 -25.51 25.88
C LYS A 234 -14.99 -24.19 25.68
N MET A 235 -15.57 -23.04 26.02
CA MET A 235 -14.91 -21.73 25.85
C MET A 235 -13.60 -21.61 26.62
N GLY A 236 -13.47 -22.27 27.77
CA GLY A 236 -12.22 -22.27 28.55
C GLY A 236 -11.04 -22.94 27.85
N LEU A 237 -11.27 -23.71 26.78
CA LEU A 237 -10.21 -24.40 26.04
C LEU A 237 -9.63 -23.58 24.88
N TYR A 238 -10.21 -22.41 24.60
CA TYR A 238 -9.86 -21.59 23.46
C TYR A 238 -9.55 -20.16 23.88
N GLU A 239 -8.60 -19.55 23.19
CA GLU A 239 -8.31 -18.12 23.21
C GLU A 239 -8.78 -17.46 21.91
N LEU A 240 -9.00 -16.14 21.96
CA LEU A 240 -9.43 -15.36 20.80
C LEU A 240 -8.24 -14.66 20.16
N LEU A 241 -8.09 -14.87 18.86
CA LEU A 241 -7.11 -14.17 18.05
C LEU A 241 -7.84 -13.19 17.11
N PRO A 242 -7.69 -11.86 17.28
CA PRO A 242 -8.28 -10.89 16.38
C PRO A 242 -7.58 -10.92 15.02
N PHE A 243 -8.36 -10.73 13.95
CA PHE A 243 -7.91 -10.76 12.57
C PHE A 243 -8.59 -9.66 11.74
N ILE A 244 -7.88 -9.11 10.78
CA ILE A 244 -8.44 -8.17 9.79
C ILE A 244 -9.04 -8.99 8.63
N HIS A 245 -10.17 -8.54 8.08
CA HIS A 245 -10.88 -9.29 7.04
C HIS A 245 -10.03 -9.52 5.78
N GLY A 246 -9.20 -8.55 5.37
CA GLY A 246 -8.28 -8.70 4.23
C GLY A 246 -7.28 -9.84 4.40
N SER A 247 -6.74 -10.03 5.61
CA SER A 247 -5.80 -11.12 5.91
C SER A 247 -6.50 -12.47 6.17
N MET A 248 -7.79 -12.45 6.53
CA MET A 248 -8.58 -13.66 6.79
C MET A 248 -8.70 -14.56 5.56
N HIS A 249 -8.86 -13.98 4.36
CA HIS A 249 -9.00 -14.79 3.14
C HIS A 249 -7.72 -15.57 2.83
N THR A 250 -6.56 -14.89 2.88
CA THR A 250 -5.24 -15.52 2.72
C THR A 250 -4.98 -16.57 3.79
N PHE A 251 -5.33 -16.27 5.04
CA PHE A 251 -5.21 -17.20 6.14
C PHE A 251 -6.07 -18.45 5.95
N CYS A 252 -7.33 -18.30 5.50
CA CYS A 252 -8.21 -19.43 5.21
C CYS A 252 -7.69 -20.29 4.05
N ILE A 253 -7.10 -19.69 3.00
CA ILE A 253 -6.43 -20.44 1.92
C ILE A 253 -5.28 -21.26 2.48
N TRP A 254 -4.40 -20.63 3.27
CA TRP A 254 -3.29 -21.32 3.92
C TRP A 254 -3.79 -22.46 4.81
N MET A 255 -4.80 -22.21 5.65
CA MET A 255 -5.36 -23.22 6.56
C MET A 255 -5.97 -24.42 5.81
N ARG A 256 -6.52 -24.22 4.61
CA ARG A 256 -7.01 -25.33 3.76
C ARG A 256 -5.88 -26.26 3.33
N CYS A 257 -4.70 -25.73 3.11
CA CYS A 257 -3.50 -26.50 2.75
C CYS A 257 -2.77 -27.08 3.97
N SER A 258 -3.11 -26.65 5.19
CA SER A 258 -2.44 -27.11 6.42
C SER A 258 -2.82 -28.54 6.85
N PRO A 259 -1.94 -29.22 7.61
CA PRO A 259 -2.21 -30.54 8.19
C PRO A 259 -3.48 -30.57 9.06
N ILE A 260 -4.09 -31.75 9.19
CA ILE A 260 -5.33 -31.96 9.98
C ILE A 260 -5.13 -31.59 11.46
N SER A 261 -3.94 -31.79 12.02
CA SER A 261 -3.60 -31.39 13.39
C SER A 261 -3.72 -29.88 13.60
N VAL A 262 -3.30 -29.08 12.62
CA VAL A 262 -3.42 -27.61 12.63
C VAL A 262 -4.88 -27.20 12.48
N LYS A 263 -5.62 -27.84 11.56
CA LYS A 263 -7.05 -27.58 11.33
C LYS A 263 -7.92 -27.86 12.56
N ARG A 264 -7.57 -28.87 13.37
CA ARG A 264 -8.28 -29.19 14.63
C ARG A 264 -7.96 -28.24 15.78
N SER A 265 -6.93 -27.41 15.61
CA SER A 265 -6.46 -26.49 16.65
C SER A 265 -7.03 -25.08 16.51
N CYS A 266 -7.68 -24.78 15.38
CA CYS A 266 -8.30 -23.49 15.10
C CYS A 266 -9.74 -23.68 14.60
N CYS A 267 -10.68 -22.93 15.17
CA CYS A 267 -12.00 -22.75 14.59
C CYS A 267 -12.10 -21.31 14.04
N CYS A 268 -12.09 -21.18 12.71
CA CYS A 268 -12.28 -19.88 12.06
C CYS A 268 -13.74 -19.45 12.17
N TRP A 269 -13.94 -18.22 12.62
CA TRP A 269 -15.26 -17.60 12.58
C TRP A 269 -15.14 -16.09 12.34
N ALA A 270 -16.20 -15.52 11.78
CA ALA A 270 -16.35 -14.07 11.71
C ALA A 270 -17.38 -13.68 12.76
N LEU A 271 -16.90 -13.15 13.89
CA LEU A 271 -17.75 -12.53 14.90
C LEU A 271 -18.34 -11.24 14.30
N GLN A 272 -19.62 -11.25 13.91
CA GLN A 272 -20.34 -10.03 13.57
C GLN A 272 -20.89 -9.39 14.85
N ALA A 273 -20.14 -8.49 15.46
CA ALA A 273 -20.70 -7.61 16.48
C ALA A 273 -21.74 -6.69 15.83
N ARG A 274 -23.01 -6.80 16.24
CA ARG A 274 -24.08 -5.91 15.78
C ARG A 274 -23.81 -4.48 16.25
N TRP A 275 -23.65 -3.54 15.32
CA TRP A 275 -23.87 -2.11 15.53
C TRP A 275 -25.11 -1.67 14.73
N PRO A 276 -25.96 -0.76 15.23
CA PRO A 276 -27.39 -0.74 14.87
C PRO A 276 -27.76 -0.20 13.47
N THR A 277 -26.82 0.21 12.61
CA THR A 277 -27.16 1.20 11.57
C THR A 277 -26.87 0.87 10.10
N ARG A 278 -26.36 -0.30 9.67
CA ARG A 278 -26.11 -0.55 8.22
C ARG A 278 -26.30 -2.01 7.75
N PRO A 279 -26.66 -2.22 6.46
CA PRO A 279 -27.19 -3.49 5.96
C PRO A 279 -26.15 -4.61 5.85
N LEU A 280 -26.66 -5.84 6.03
CA LEU A 280 -25.95 -7.11 6.14
C LEU A 280 -25.32 -7.55 4.80
N LEU A 281 -24.02 -7.82 4.80
CA LEU A 281 -23.35 -8.65 3.79
C LEU A 281 -22.97 -9.98 4.45
N TYR A 282 -23.64 -11.04 4.03
CA TYR A 282 -23.42 -12.41 4.47
C TYR A 282 -22.10 -12.92 3.86
N VAL A 283 -21.08 -13.11 4.69
CA VAL A 283 -19.96 -14.01 4.38
C VAL A 283 -20.02 -15.14 5.38
N GLN A 284 -20.86 -16.13 5.07
CA GLN A 284 -20.86 -17.40 5.77
C GLN A 284 -19.56 -18.11 5.37
N CYS A 285 -18.54 -18.08 6.23
CA CYS A 285 -17.44 -19.04 6.12
C CYS A 285 -18.05 -20.44 6.28
N MET A 286 -18.39 -21.08 5.16
CA MET A 286 -18.84 -22.46 5.14
C MET A 286 -17.66 -23.37 5.53
N PHE A 287 -17.50 -23.58 6.83
CA PHE A 287 -17.33 -24.92 7.35
C PHE A 287 -18.72 -25.41 7.75
N GLN A 288 -19.55 -25.75 6.77
CA GLN A 288 -20.70 -26.60 7.10
C GLN A 288 -20.13 -27.95 7.57
N PRO A 289 -20.50 -28.45 8.76
CA PRO A 289 -20.25 -29.82 9.12
C PRO A 289 -21.13 -30.69 8.21
N GLY A 290 -20.60 -31.07 7.06
CA GLY A 290 -21.17 -32.12 6.23
C GLY A 290 -21.09 -33.42 7.01
N THR A 291 -22.21 -33.79 7.63
CA THR A 291 -22.64 -35.18 7.87
C THR A 291 -21.53 -36.16 8.26
N ALA A 292 -20.97 -35.97 9.44
CA ALA A 292 -20.47 -37.09 10.23
C ALA A 292 -20.73 -36.76 11.70
N ALA A 293 -21.81 -37.33 12.23
CA ALA A 293 -21.92 -37.55 13.66
C ALA A 293 -20.72 -38.41 14.08
N LEU A 294 -19.64 -37.77 14.52
CA LEU A 294 -18.61 -38.41 15.30
C LEU A 294 -18.71 -37.82 16.70
N SER A 295 -19.44 -38.56 17.53
CA SER A 295 -19.38 -38.42 18.97
C SER A 295 -17.91 -38.50 19.41
N CYS A 296 -17.44 -37.48 20.12
CA CYS A 296 -16.23 -37.60 20.91
C CYS A 296 -16.61 -38.33 22.20
N ARG A 297 -16.13 -39.57 22.36
CA ARG A 297 -15.57 -39.99 23.64
C ARG A 297 -14.21 -39.35 23.82
#